data_AF-A0A7R9QB32-F1
#
_entry.id   AF-A0A7R9QB32-F1
#
_cell.length_a   1.000
_cell.length_b   1.000
_cell.length_c   1.000
_cell.angle_alpha   90.00
_cell.angle_beta   90.00
_cell.angle_gamma   90.00
#
_symmetry.space_group_name_H-M   'P 1'
#
loop_
_entity.id
_entity.type
_entity.pdbx_description
1 polymer ?
#
loop_
_entity_poly.entity_id
_entity_poly.type
_entity_poly.pdbx_seq_one_letter_code
_entity_poly.pdbx_strand_id
1 'polypeptide(L)'
;VIENLWHKTQDVLVIAEHGSRAGFAAVLEARNLILQLSGHKVTAHFSHNPGDKQLSTDHNASEATIIAPCSHDLTCPRQSTKGPVLCNFEITYNPLRFGQKGRQQQPEMKSWPRIVQPVLTGHHKAICRMCCSDGQIKELIITKSNHDKHAYQCAKTSRWGDKFPAQIHPKDADQDIHE
;
A
#
# COMPACT_ATOMS: atom_id res chain seq x y z
N VAL A 1 7.02 -8.34 20.44
CA VAL A 1 5.55 -8.59 20.31
C VAL A 1 5.17 -8.94 18.87
N ILE A 2 5.46 -8.10 17.88
CA ILE A 2 5.08 -8.30 16.47
C ILE A 2 5.60 -9.63 15.88
N GLU A 3 6.89 -9.94 16.03
CA GLU A 3 7.48 -11.23 15.59
C GLU A 3 6.74 -12.45 16.17
N ASN A 4 6.43 -12.42 17.48
CA ASN A 4 5.68 -13.49 18.13
C ASN A 4 4.24 -13.62 17.60
N LEU A 5 3.58 -12.51 17.23
CA LEU A 5 2.25 -12.55 16.62
C LEU A 5 2.31 -13.13 15.22
N TRP A 6 3.34 -12.79 14.44
CA TRP A 6 3.56 -13.35 13.11
C TRP A 6 3.76 -14.86 13.15
N HIS A 7 4.62 -15.37 14.05
CA HIS A 7 4.83 -16.82 14.20
C HIS A 7 3.59 -17.59 14.71
N LYS A 8 2.59 -16.90 15.27
CA LYS A 8 1.31 -17.50 15.69
C LYS A 8 0.21 -17.35 14.63
N THR A 9 0.50 -16.70 13.51
CA THR A 9 -0.45 -16.47 12.42
C THR A 9 -0.35 -17.61 11.42
N GLN A 10 -1.49 -18.17 11.00
CA GLN A 10 -1.54 -19.22 9.96
C GLN A 10 -1.74 -18.67 8.55
N ASP A 11 -2.34 -17.48 8.42
CA ASP A 11 -2.76 -16.91 7.13
C ASP A 11 -2.44 -15.40 7.08
N VAL A 12 -3.23 -14.57 7.77
CA VAL A 12 -3.10 -13.10 7.69
C VAL A 12 -2.93 -12.48 9.08
N LEU A 13 -1.90 -11.63 9.21
CA LEU A 13 -1.74 -10.73 10.35
C LEU A 13 -2.23 -9.33 9.96
N VAL A 14 -3.29 -8.86 10.62
CA VAL A 14 -3.83 -7.50 10.42
C VAL A 14 -3.33 -6.59 11.54
N ILE A 15 -2.66 -5.51 11.16
CA ILE A 15 -2.23 -4.44 12.07
C ILE A 15 -3.02 -3.18 11.71
N ALA A 16 -3.71 -2.61 12.70
CA ALA A 16 -4.52 -1.40 12.53
C ALA A 16 -4.16 -0.38 13.63
N GLU A 17 -4.09 0.88 13.24
CA GLU A 17 -3.79 2.01 14.12
C GLU A 17 -4.63 3.23 13.75
N HIS A 18 -4.77 4.14 14.70
CA HIS A 18 -5.30 5.47 14.49
C HIS A 18 -4.26 6.25 13.70
N GLY A 19 -4.60 6.68 12.47
CA GLY A 19 -3.73 7.29 11.45
C GLY A 19 -3.02 8.60 11.82
N SER A 20 -2.36 8.61 12.98
CA SER A 20 -1.48 9.63 13.53
C SER A 20 -0.05 9.41 13.04
N ARG A 21 0.84 10.38 13.29
CA ARG A 21 2.26 10.25 12.96
C ARG A 21 2.93 9.09 13.71
N ALA A 22 2.62 8.94 14.99
CA ALA A 22 3.14 7.86 15.83
C ALA A 22 2.59 6.49 15.38
N GLY A 23 1.27 6.41 15.10
CA GLY A 23 0.64 5.19 14.59
C GLY A 23 1.20 4.77 13.22
N PHE A 24 1.40 5.73 12.30
CA PHE A 24 2.06 5.46 11.02
C PHE A 24 3.48 4.92 11.21
N ALA A 25 4.28 5.53 12.09
CA ALA A 25 5.64 5.05 12.38
C ALA A 25 5.63 3.63 12.95
N ALA A 26 4.77 3.36 13.95
CA ALA A 26 4.65 2.04 14.56
C ALA A 26 4.22 0.94 13.55
N VAL A 27 3.21 1.22 12.71
CA VAL A 27 2.77 0.28 11.67
C VAL A 27 3.86 0.07 10.62
N LEU A 28 4.58 1.13 10.23
CA LEU A 28 5.66 1.04 9.26
C LEU A 28 6.85 0.24 9.79
N GLU A 29 7.21 0.42 11.06
CA GLU A 29 8.25 -0.38 11.74
C GLU A 29 7.84 -1.85 11.83
N ALA A 30 6.60 -2.14 12.24
CA ALA A 30 6.08 -3.50 12.29
C ALA A 30 6.07 -4.15 10.89
N ARG A 31 5.61 -3.43 9.86
CA ARG A 31 5.67 -3.86 8.46
C ARG A 31 7.09 -4.23 8.06
N ASN A 32 8.03 -3.33 8.31
CA ASN A 32 9.41 -3.51 7.87
C ASN A 32 10.08 -4.67 8.60
N LEU A 33 9.82 -4.85 9.90
CA LEU A 33 10.31 -5.99 10.68
C LEU A 33 9.85 -7.33 10.06
N ILE A 34 8.55 -7.49 9.78
CA ILE A 34 8.02 -8.74 9.22
C ILE A 34 8.63 -9.03 7.84
N LEU A 35 8.71 -8.02 6.97
CA LEU A 35 9.33 -8.16 5.65
C LEU A 35 10.82 -8.51 5.74
N GLN A 36 11.56 -7.94 6.69
CA GLN A 36 12.97 -8.26 6.92
C GLN A 36 13.18 -9.67 7.44
N LEU A 37 12.31 -10.17 8.32
CA LEU A 37 12.34 -11.56 8.79
C LEU A 37 12.18 -12.56 7.64
N SER A 38 11.44 -12.18 6.59
CA SER A 38 11.29 -12.97 5.35
C SER A 38 12.33 -12.62 4.25
N GLY A 39 13.37 -11.85 4.57
CA GLY A 39 14.50 -11.58 3.67
C GLY A 39 14.32 -10.38 2.71
N HIS A 40 13.24 -9.61 2.82
CA HIS A 40 13.04 -8.42 1.99
C HIS A 40 13.96 -7.26 2.41
N LYS A 41 14.41 -6.49 1.43
CA LYS A 41 15.22 -5.28 1.63
C LYS A 41 14.31 -4.04 1.71
N VAL A 42 13.86 -3.71 2.90
CA VAL A 42 12.88 -2.60 3.13
C VAL A 42 13.39 -1.46 4.01
N THR A 43 14.60 -1.59 4.56
CA THR A 43 15.31 -0.46 5.20
C THR A 43 16.81 -0.59 4.95
N ALA A 44 17.52 0.53 4.85
CA ALA A 44 18.99 0.57 4.94
C ALA A 44 19.48 0.67 6.40
N HIS A 45 18.60 0.99 7.35
CA HIS A 45 18.96 1.39 8.71
C HIS A 45 18.71 0.34 9.80
N PHE A 46 17.88 -0.68 9.53
CA PHE A 46 17.81 -1.86 10.39
C PHE A 46 18.60 -2.98 9.73
N SER A 47 19.92 -2.82 9.68
CA SER A 47 20.81 -3.97 9.53
C SER A 47 20.68 -4.78 10.81
N HIS A 48 19.87 -5.84 10.80
CA HIS A 48 20.20 -6.94 11.69
C HIS A 48 21.67 -7.30 11.40
N ASN A 49 22.52 -7.21 12.42
CA ASN A 49 23.88 -7.74 12.32
C ASN A 49 23.74 -9.18 11.83
N PRO A 50 24.32 -9.55 10.68
CA PRO A 50 24.26 -10.92 10.15
C PRO A 50 24.89 -11.98 11.08
N GLY A 51 25.42 -11.57 12.24
CA GLY A 51 26.12 -12.40 13.19
C GLY A 51 25.25 -13.13 14.24
N ASP A 52 23.98 -12.75 14.46
CA ASP A 52 23.22 -13.28 15.62
C ASP A 52 22.10 -14.27 15.32
N LYS A 53 21.76 -14.51 14.06
CA LYS A 53 21.05 -15.73 13.65
C LYS A 53 21.58 -16.10 12.28
N GLN A 54 22.22 -17.27 12.15
CA GLN A 54 22.35 -17.92 10.86
C GLN A 54 20.97 -17.85 10.20
N LEU A 55 20.86 -17.08 9.12
CA LEU A 55 19.75 -17.20 8.18
C LEU A 55 19.83 -18.66 7.74
N SER A 56 18.99 -19.51 8.34
CA SER A 56 18.91 -20.88 7.92
C SER A 56 18.58 -20.85 6.44
N THR A 57 19.40 -21.52 5.64
CA THR A 57 19.08 -21.85 4.25
C THR A 57 17.93 -22.86 4.18
N ASP A 58 17.07 -22.91 5.20
CA ASP A 58 15.85 -23.65 5.21
C ASP A 58 14.94 -22.95 4.21
N HIS A 59 14.68 -23.61 3.09
CA HIS A 59 13.67 -23.25 2.09
C HIS A 59 12.22 -23.23 2.66
N ASN A 60 12.07 -23.13 3.98
CA ASN A 60 10.83 -23.14 4.76
C ASN A 60 10.58 -21.83 5.54
N ALA A 61 11.41 -20.79 5.36
CA ALA A 61 11.07 -19.46 5.87
C ALA A 61 9.80 -18.98 5.15
N SER A 62 8.67 -18.87 5.86
CA SER A 62 7.42 -18.36 5.29
C SER A 62 7.65 -16.99 4.64
N GLU A 63 7.39 -16.92 3.34
CA GLU A 63 7.43 -15.69 2.55
C GLU A 63 6.32 -14.76 3.06
N ALA A 64 6.69 -13.62 3.65
CA ALA A 64 5.74 -12.61 4.07
C ALA A 64 5.47 -11.65 2.92
N THR A 65 4.21 -11.51 2.53
CA THR A 65 3.79 -10.58 1.47
C THR A 65 2.80 -9.56 2.02
N ILE A 66 2.91 -8.30 1.59
CA ILE A 66 1.94 -7.26 1.91
C ILE A 66 0.72 -7.40 1.01
N ILE A 67 -0.39 -7.78 1.63
CA ILE A 67 -1.68 -7.91 0.97
C ILE A 67 -2.44 -6.58 0.87
N ALA A 68 -2.21 -5.67 1.83
CA ALA A 68 -2.76 -4.33 1.91
C ALA A 68 -2.02 -3.50 2.99
N PRO A 69 -2.04 -2.15 2.94
CA PRO A 69 -2.58 -1.33 1.86
C PRO A 69 -1.59 -1.13 0.70
N CYS A 70 -0.28 -1.27 0.92
CA CYS A 70 0.72 -1.12 -0.14
C CYS A 70 0.55 -2.22 -1.20
N SER A 71 0.83 -1.89 -2.46
CA SER A 71 0.88 -2.83 -3.58
C SER A 71 2.29 -3.43 -3.80
N HIS A 72 3.16 -3.31 -2.80
CA HIS A 72 4.57 -3.67 -2.90
C HIS A 72 5.15 -4.10 -1.54
N ASP A 73 6.18 -4.93 -1.60
CA ASP A 73 6.99 -5.36 -0.45
C ASP A 73 8.33 -4.62 -0.36
N LEU A 74 8.44 -3.49 -1.08
CA LEU A 74 9.61 -2.60 -1.09
C LEU A 74 9.55 -1.57 0.06
N THR A 75 10.60 -0.77 0.23
CA THR A 75 10.60 0.39 1.13
C THR A 75 9.38 1.28 0.85
N CYS A 76 8.67 1.71 1.89
CA CYS A 76 7.52 2.60 1.70
C CYS A 76 7.98 3.98 1.20
N PRO A 77 7.45 4.51 0.08
CA PRO A 77 7.84 5.85 -0.40
C PRO A 77 7.48 6.96 0.59
N ARG A 78 6.49 6.72 1.47
CA ARG A 78 6.11 7.64 2.56
C ARG A 78 7.07 7.62 3.75
N GLN A 79 7.98 6.64 3.85
CA GLN A 79 8.90 6.49 4.99
C GLN A 79 9.78 7.74 5.19
N SER A 80 10.32 8.29 4.10
CA SER A 80 11.23 9.44 4.12
C SER A 80 10.56 10.76 3.79
N THR A 81 9.23 10.76 3.57
CA THR A 81 8.50 11.97 3.15
C THR A 81 8.29 12.89 4.35
N LYS A 82 8.90 14.09 4.33
CA LYS A 82 8.78 15.09 5.41
C LYS A 82 7.45 15.87 5.41
N GLY A 83 6.50 15.50 4.55
CA GLY A 83 5.21 16.17 4.39
C GLY A 83 4.17 15.80 5.46
N PRO A 84 3.03 16.51 5.49
CA PRO A 84 1.93 16.23 6.41
C PRO A 84 1.13 14.98 6.02
N VAL A 85 1.25 14.52 4.78
CA VAL A 85 0.50 13.38 4.24
C VAL A 85 1.20 12.06 4.60
N LEU A 86 0.54 11.25 5.42
CA LEU A 86 0.99 9.92 5.83
C LEU A 86 0.34 8.83 4.94
N CYS A 87 0.82 7.58 5.06
CA CYS A 87 0.16 6.44 4.42
C CYS A 87 -0.97 5.92 5.31
N ASN A 88 -2.08 6.65 5.35
CA ASN A 88 -3.32 6.26 6.00
C ASN A 88 -4.50 6.76 5.14
N PHE A 89 -5.70 6.24 5.39
CA PHE A 89 -6.93 6.73 4.79
C PHE A 89 -8.09 6.42 5.72
N GLU A 90 -9.17 7.21 5.58
CA GLU A 90 -10.38 7.02 6.35
C GLU A 90 -11.23 5.89 5.77
N ILE A 91 -11.82 5.08 6.64
CA ILE A 91 -12.77 4.05 6.24
C ILE A 91 -14.04 4.18 7.09
N THR A 92 -15.18 4.17 6.42
CA THR A 92 -16.47 4.02 7.09
C THR A 92 -16.71 2.54 7.32
N TYR A 93 -17.01 2.15 8.55
CA TYR A 93 -17.39 0.79 8.89
C TYR A 93 -18.76 0.79 9.56
N ASN A 94 -19.53 -0.27 9.29
CA ASN A 94 -20.70 -0.56 10.09
C ASN A 94 -20.27 -1.48 11.23
N PRO A 95 -20.69 -1.23 12.47
CA PRO A 95 -20.44 -2.14 13.58
C PRO A 95 -20.89 -3.56 13.20
N LEU A 96 -20.05 -4.54 13.52
CA LEU A 96 -20.37 -5.94 13.24
C LEU A 96 -21.64 -6.33 13.99
N ARG A 97 -22.64 -6.84 13.27
CA ARG A 97 -23.80 -7.50 13.88
C ARG A 97 -23.36 -8.89 14.32
N PHE A 98 -23.02 -9.04 15.60
CA PHE A 98 -22.62 -10.32 16.17
C PHE A 98 -23.68 -11.41 15.87
N GLY A 99 -23.22 -12.57 15.40
CA GLY A 99 -24.08 -13.74 15.16
C GLY A 99 -24.51 -13.99 13.70
N GLN A 100 -24.27 -13.06 12.77
CA GLN A 100 -24.55 -13.30 11.34
C GLN A 100 -23.31 -13.87 10.64
N LYS A 101 -23.42 -15.07 10.07
CA LYS A 101 -22.38 -15.63 9.19
C LYS A 101 -22.41 -14.90 7.85
N GLY A 102 -21.46 -14.00 7.63
CA GLY A 102 -21.22 -13.40 6.32
C GLY A 102 -20.68 -14.43 5.33
N ARG A 103 -21.03 -14.27 4.05
CA ARG A 103 -20.44 -15.08 2.97
C ARG A 103 -18.99 -14.64 2.78
N GLN A 104 -18.03 -15.51 3.05
CA GLN A 104 -16.63 -15.29 2.71
C GLN A 104 -16.50 -15.32 1.19
N GLN A 105 -16.20 -14.17 0.59
CA GLN A 105 -15.67 -14.13 -0.77
C GLN A 105 -14.17 -13.89 -0.62
N GLN A 106 -13.34 -14.71 -1.27
CA GLN A 106 -11.93 -14.42 -1.43
C GLN A 106 -11.80 -13.47 -2.62
N PRO A 107 -11.52 -12.17 -2.42
CA PRO A 107 -11.33 -11.27 -3.54
C PRO A 107 -10.04 -11.61 -4.28
N GLU A 108 -10.09 -11.57 -5.62
CA GLU A 108 -8.89 -11.67 -6.44
C GLU A 108 -7.92 -10.54 -6.07
N MET A 109 -6.73 -10.92 -5.65
CA MET A 109 -5.71 -10.02 -5.12
C MET A 109 -4.87 -9.39 -6.24
N LYS A 110 -5.50 -8.58 -7.09
CA LYS A 110 -4.76 -7.78 -8.06
C LYS A 110 -3.90 -6.73 -7.34
N SER A 111 -2.61 -6.66 -7.71
CA SER A 111 -1.65 -5.67 -7.21
C SER A 111 -1.81 -4.32 -7.92
N TRP A 112 -3.04 -3.80 -7.89
CA TRP A 112 -3.34 -2.48 -8.42
C TRP A 112 -2.73 -1.39 -7.52
N PRO A 113 -2.26 -0.29 -8.14
CA PRO A 113 -1.75 0.84 -7.39
C PRO A 113 -2.85 1.41 -6.50
N ARG A 114 -2.46 1.92 -5.32
CA ARG A 114 -3.39 2.51 -4.36
C ARG A 114 -3.31 4.03 -4.41
N ILE A 115 -4.45 4.70 -4.50
CA ILE A 115 -4.54 6.15 -4.40
C ILE A 115 -4.20 6.55 -2.96
N VAL A 116 -3.16 7.37 -2.79
CA VAL A 116 -2.59 7.74 -1.49
C VAL A 116 -2.81 9.20 -1.11
N GLN A 117 -3.65 9.92 -1.86
CA GLN A 117 -4.09 11.31 -1.60
C GLN A 117 -5.50 11.54 -2.15
N PRO A 118 -6.20 12.61 -1.72
CA PRO A 118 -7.45 13.03 -2.35
C PRO A 118 -7.27 13.22 -3.86
N VAL A 119 -8.19 12.65 -4.64
CA VAL A 119 -8.21 12.82 -6.09
C VAL A 119 -8.61 14.25 -6.43
N LEU A 120 -7.81 14.94 -7.25
CA LEU A 120 -8.13 16.30 -7.70
C LEU A 120 -8.94 16.22 -8.99
N THR A 121 -10.21 16.60 -8.92
CA THR A 121 -11.10 16.53 -10.10
C THR A 121 -11.33 17.91 -10.72
N GLY A 122 -11.08 18.04 -12.02
CA GLY A 122 -11.45 19.21 -12.83
C GLY A 122 -12.49 18.86 -13.90
N HIS A 123 -12.91 19.83 -14.72
CA HIS A 123 -13.95 19.63 -15.74
C HIS A 123 -13.58 18.53 -16.76
N HIS A 124 -12.31 18.46 -17.18
CA HIS A 124 -11.83 17.50 -18.19
C HIS A 124 -10.71 16.57 -17.72
N LYS A 125 -10.31 16.64 -16.45
CA LYS A 125 -9.22 15.83 -15.89
C LYS A 125 -9.52 15.34 -14.47
N ALA A 126 -8.86 14.25 -14.09
CA ALA A 126 -8.72 13.81 -12.70
C ALA A 126 -7.24 13.54 -12.43
N ILE A 127 -6.71 14.00 -11.31
CA ILE A 127 -5.31 13.79 -10.93
C ILE A 127 -5.28 12.81 -9.76
N CYS A 128 -4.66 11.66 -9.98
CA CYS A 128 -4.53 10.59 -9.00
C CYS A 128 -3.05 10.44 -8.61
N ARG A 129 -2.76 10.53 -7.31
CA ARG A 129 -1.42 10.20 -6.77
C ARG A 129 -1.48 8.83 -6.14
N MET A 130 -0.66 7.90 -6.65
CA MET A 130 -0.80 6.49 -6.35
C MET A 130 0.52 5.87 -5.93
N CYS A 131 0.48 5.04 -4.90
CA CYS A 131 1.57 4.14 -4.54
C CYS A 131 1.50 2.90 -5.43
N CYS A 132 2.62 2.58 -6.08
CA CYS A 132 2.70 1.60 -7.15
C CYS A 132 3.48 0.35 -6.72
N SER A 133 3.40 -0.72 -7.51
CA SER A 133 4.10 -1.98 -7.23
C SER A 133 5.62 -1.88 -7.25
N ASP A 134 6.18 -0.83 -7.87
CA ASP A 134 7.61 -0.52 -7.90
C ASP A 134 8.10 0.28 -6.67
N GLY A 135 7.23 0.50 -5.66
CA GLY A 135 7.59 1.20 -4.44
C GLY A 135 7.70 2.72 -4.61
N GLN A 136 7.19 3.27 -5.71
CA GLN A 136 7.18 4.71 -5.96
C GLN A 136 5.76 5.29 -5.88
N ILE A 137 5.67 6.59 -5.57
CA ILE A 137 4.45 7.36 -5.74
C ILE A 137 4.50 8.03 -7.10
N LYS A 138 3.48 7.79 -7.93
CA LYS A 138 3.33 8.41 -9.25
C LYS A 138 2.08 9.27 -9.26
N GLU A 139 2.18 10.44 -9.89
CA GLU A 139 1.04 11.30 -10.20
C GLU A 139 0.58 11.02 -11.62
N LEU A 140 -0.72 10.79 -11.81
CA LEU A 140 -1.31 10.49 -13.10
C LEU A 140 -2.41 11.51 -13.40
N ILE A 141 -2.29 12.20 -14.54
CA ILE A 141 -3.34 13.09 -15.07
C ILE A 141 -4.21 12.29 -16.03
N ILE A 142 -5.43 11.99 -15.60
CA ILE A 142 -6.37 11.14 -16.31
C ILE A 142 -7.37 12.03 -17.05
N THR A 143 -7.38 11.91 -18.38
CA THR A 143 -8.34 12.58 -19.27
C THR A 143 -9.04 11.55 -20.14
N LYS A 144 -10.20 11.88 -20.71
CA LYS A 144 -10.91 10.98 -21.64
C LYS A 144 -10.10 10.65 -22.90
N SER A 145 -9.17 11.51 -23.29
CA SER A 145 -8.35 11.35 -24.49
C SER A 145 -7.14 10.44 -24.25
N ASN A 146 -6.53 10.53 -23.06
CA ASN A 146 -5.29 9.83 -22.74
C ASN A 146 -5.56 8.46 -22.12
N HIS A 147 -6.66 8.33 -21.40
CA HIS A 147 -7.06 7.12 -20.68
C HIS A 147 -8.54 6.91 -20.98
N ASP A 148 -8.91 5.71 -21.43
CA ASP A 148 -10.24 5.42 -21.94
C ASP A 148 -11.40 5.93 -21.05
N LYS A 149 -12.62 5.93 -21.61
CA LYS A 149 -13.80 6.43 -20.91
C LYS A 149 -14.00 5.80 -19.53
N HIS A 150 -13.68 4.51 -19.37
CA HIS A 150 -13.87 3.79 -18.10
C HIS A 150 -12.83 4.19 -17.06
N ALA A 151 -11.55 4.27 -17.44
CA ALA A 151 -10.47 4.75 -16.57
C ALA A 151 -10.72 6.19 -16.12
N TYR A 152 -11.17 7.07 -17.03
CA TYR A 152 -11.55 8.44 -16.69
C TYR A 152 -12.73 8.51 -15.71
N GLN A 153 -13.79 7.72 -15.93
CA GLN A 153 -14.94 7.67 -15.03
C GLN A 153 -14.57 7.09 -13.66
N CYS A 154 -13.76 6.04 -13.63
CA CYS A 154 -13.20 5.47 -12.41
C CYS A 154 -12.45 6.55 -11.64
N ALA A 155 -11.49 7.23 -12.28
CA ALA A 155 -10.69 8.26 -11.64
C ALA A 155 -11.54 9.39 -11.03
N LYS A 156 -12.57 9.86 -11.74
CA LYS A 156 -13.47 10.92 -11.27
C LYS A 156 -14.32 10.51 -10.06
N THR A 157 -14.50 9.22 -9.82
CA THR A 157 -15.31 8.69 -8.72
C THR A 157 -14.49 8.04 -7.60
N SER A 158 -13.20 7.78 -7.85
CA SER A 158 -12.27 7.24 -6.87
C SER A 158 -11.94 8.21 -5.75
N ARG A 159 -11.57 7.65 -4.59
CA ARG A 159 -11.24 8.35 -3.36
C ARG A 159 -9.84 7.96 -2.88
N TRP A 160 -9.34 8.72 -1.91
CA TRP A 160 -8.14 8.36 -1.18
C TRP A 160 -8.35 7.00 -0.50
N GLY A 161 -7.48 6.04 -0.79
CA GLY A 161 -7.54 4.68 -0.27
C GLY A 161 -7.99 3.67 -1.31
N ASP A 162 -8.58 4.08 -2.44
CA ASP A 162 -9.04 3.14 -3.46
C ASP A 162 -7.86 2.48 -4.21
N LYS A 163 -8.06 1.22 -4.61
CA LYS A 163 -7.22 0.59 -5.64
C LYS A 163 -7.66 1.11 -7.01
N PHE A 164 -6.72 1.54 -7.83
CA PHE A 164 -7.01 2.08 -9.16
C PHE A 164 -6.71 1.04 -10.25
N PRO A 165 -7.71 0.62 -11.05
CA PRO A 165 -7.58 -0.49 -12.01
C PRO A 165 -6.92 -0.05 -13.32
N ALA A 166 -5.73 0.57 -13.26
CA ALA A 166 -4.98 0.94 -14.45
C ALA A 166 -3.51 0.53 -14.33
N GLN A 167 -2.95 0.12 -15.46
CA GLN A 167 -1.49 0.01 -15.61
C GLN A 167 -0.96 1.41 -15.88
N ILE A 168 -0.06 1.89 -15.01
CA ILE A 168 0.60 3.18 -15.20
C ILE A 168 1.71 2.95 -16.24
N HIS A 169 1.53 3.48 -17.45
CA HIS A 169 2.56 3.39 -18.46
C HIS A 169 3.61 4.49 -18.23
N PRO A 170 4.88 4.28 -18.62
CA PRO A 170 5.93 5.27 -18.44
C PRO A 170 5.60 6.63 -19.08
N LYS A 171 4.88 6.62 -20.20
CA LYS A 171 4.42 7.82 -20.92
C LYS A 171 3.47 8.71 -20.11
N ASP A 172 2.88 8.15 -19.06
CA ASP A 172 1.94 8.87 -18.21
C ASP A 172 2.62 9.65 -17.07
N ALA A 173 3.89 9.36 -16.77
CA ALA A 173 4.64 9.99 -15.67
C ALA A 173 5.32 11.32 -16.08
N ASP A 174 5.52 11.54 -17.39
CA ASP A 174 6.25 12.69 -17.94
C ASP A 174 5.33 13.87 -18.38
N GLN A 175 4.07 13.89 -17.98
CA GLN A 175 3.19 15.04 -18.24
C GLN A 175 3.42 16.12 -17.18
N ASP A 176 4.61 16.72 -17.23
CA ASP A 176 4.98 17.89 -16.46
C ASP A 176 4.00 19.05 -16.72
N ILE A 177 3.70 19.72 -15.62
CA ILE A 177 2.75 20.81 -15.51
C ILE A 177 3.41 22.05 -16.12
N HIS A 178 3.05 22.42 -17.35
CA HIS A 178 3.15 23.82 -17.74
C HIS A 178 1.99 24.57 -17.08
N GLU A 179 2.35 25.52 -16.21
CA GLU A 179 1.47 26.53 -15.59
C GLU A 179 0.56 27.23 -16.60
#